data_AF-A0AAN9YUP4-F1
#
_entry.id   AF-A0AAN9YUP4-F1
#
_cell.length_a   1.000
_cell.length_b   1.000
_cell.length_c   1.000
_cell.angle_alpha   90.00
_cell.angle_beta   90.00
_cell.angle_gamma   90.00
#
_symmetry.space_group_name_H-M   'P 1'
#
loop_
_entity.id
_entity.type
_entity.pdbx_description
1 polymer ?
#
loop_
_entity_poly.entity_id
_entity_poly.type
_entity_poly.pdbx_seq_one_letter_code
_entity_poly.pdbx_strand_id
1 'polypeptide(L)'
;MFKIPNPEDQQRLVEEYDVLAKNSRKDGKPYILSMHVGRQLTDGNNNENVDPRSQGWTVVAETRFASLADMRYYDEADAAHAALREKAKKGCGIVGGPAGVLTVYFEAGVEVGAEKE
;
A
#
# COMPACT_ATOMS: atom_id res chain seq x y z
N MET A 1 -4.18 2.00 -3.30
CA MET A 1 -4.91 2.99 -2.46
C MET A 1 -6.19 2.36 -1.94
N PHE A 2 -6.66 2.77 -0.76
CA PHE A 2 -7.80 2.16 -0.06
C PHE A 2 -8.77 3.20 0.47
N LYS A 3 -10.08 2.89 0.40
CA LYS A 3 -11.14 3.66 1.07
C LYS A 3 -11.49 2.99 2.39
N ILE A 4 -10.93 3.50 3.48
CA ILE A 4 -11.11 2.96 4.83
C ILE A 4 -11.53 4.12 5.75
N PRO A 5 -12.79 4.19 6.19
CA PRO A 5 -13.28 5.33 6.97
C PRO A 5 -12.68 5.39 8.39
N ASN A 6 -12.53 4.24 9.04
CA ASN A 6 -12.07 4.17 10.43
C ASN A 6 -10.55 4.36 10.54
N PRO A 7 -10.04 5.36 11.28
CA PRO A 7 -8.61 5.55 11.54
C PRO A 7 -7.87 4.34 12.11
N GLU A 8 -8.50 3.55 12.98
CA GLU A 8 -7.89 2.35 13.57
C GLU A 8 -7.68 1.26 12.52
N ASP A 9 -8.64 1.10 11.61
CA ASP A 9 -8.55 0.15 10.50
C ASP A 9 -7.51 0.61 9.47
N GLN A 10 -7.38 1.92 9.25
CA GLN A 10 -6.29 2.48 8.43
C GLN A 10 -4.92 2.13 9.04
N GLN A 11 -4.77 2.32 10.36
CA GLN A 11 -3.52 2.01 11.06
C GLN A 11 -3.22 0.51 11.04
N ARG A 12 -4.23 -0.34 11.22
CA ARG A 12 -4.10 -1.79 11.10
C ARG A 12 -3.58 -2.19 9.73
N LEU A 13 -4.07 -1.57 8.65
CA LEU A 13 -3.56 -1.84 7.31
C LEU A 13 -2.07 -1.46 7.19
N VAL A 14 -1.66 -0.31 7.73
CA VAL A 14 -0.24 0.11 7.75
C VAL A 14 0.64 -0.92 8.48
N GLU A 15 0.19 -1.45 9.61
CA GLU A 15 0.90 -2.49 10.36
C GLU A 15 1.02 -3.81 9.60
N GLU A 16 -0.03 -4.20 8.87
CA GLU A 16 0.02 -5.39 8.03
C GLU A 16 0.99 -5.22 6.83
N TYR A 17 1.16 -4.00 6.32
CA TYR A 17 2.21 -3.69 5.36
C TYR A 17 3.63 -3.75 5.97
N ASP A 18 3.81 -3.42 7.25
CA ASP A 18 5.10 -3.63 7.94
C ASP A 18 5.42 -5.14 8.07
N VAL A 19 4.41 -5.97 8.34
CA VAL A 19 4.54 -7.43 8.31
C VAL A 19 4.93 -7.92 6.91
N LEU A 20 4.31 -7.39 5.86
CA LEU A 20 4.67 -7.70 4.48
C LEU A 20 6.14 -7.37 4.19
N ALA A 21 6.60 -6.17 4.55
CA ALA A 21 7.99 -5.71 4.32
C ALA A 21 9.02 -6.72 4.88
N LYS A 22 8.74 -7.24 6.07
CA LYS A 22 9.61 -8.19 6.78
C LYS A 22 9.65 -9.57 6.12
N ASN A 23 8.53 -10.00 5.53
CA ASN A 23 8.32 -11.38 5.10
C ASN A 23 8.37 -11.61 3.58
N SER A 24 8.19 -10.56 2.76
CA SER A 24 8.25 -10.69 1.30
C SER A 24 9.66 -11.08 0.84
N ARG A 25 9.76 -12.31 0.31
CA ARG A 25 10.99 -12.87 -0.24
C ARG A 25 10.67 -13.62 -1.53
N LYS A 26 11.60 -13.56 -2.47
CA LYS A 26 11.62 -14.35 -3.71
C LYS A 26 12.91 -15.16 -3.70
N ASP A 27 12.79 -16.49 -3.70
CA ASP A 27 13.92 -17.41 -3.55
C ASP A 27 14.79 -17.10 -2.30
N GLY A 28 14.14 -16.70 -1.21
CA GLY A 28 14.79 -16.33 0.05
C GLY A 28 15.43 -14.93 0.07
N LYS A 29 15.41 -14.17 -1.03
CA LYS A 29 16.03 -12.85 -1.15
C LYS A 29 14.97 -11.73 -1.15
N PRO A 30 15.28 -10.54 -0.60
CA PRO A 30 14.47 -9.35 -0.81
C PRO A 30 14.43 -8.98 -2.30
N TYR A 31 13.28 -8.53 -2.77
CA TYR A 31 13.06 -8.18 -4.18
C TYR A 31 12.21 -6.89 -4.37
N ILE A 32 11.65 -6.37 -3.27
CA ILE A 32 11.01 -5.05 -3.22
C ILE A 32 12.12 -4.02 -3.03
N LEU A 33 12.21 -3.03 -3.92
CA LEU A 33 13.21 -1.95 -3.83
C LEU A 33 12.84 -0.93 -2.76
N SER A 34 11.57 -0.53 -2.72
CA SER A 34 11.05 0.36 -1.71
C SER A 34 9.56 0.16 -1.51
N MET A 35 9.08 0.48 -0.32
CA MET A 35 7.66 0.46 0.01
C MET A 35 7.34 1.63 0.93
N HIS A 36 6.38 2.45 0.52
CA HIS A 36 5.88 3.60 1.26
C HIS A 36 4.39 3.43 1.49
N VAL A 37 3.98 3.35 2.75
CA VAL A 37 2.58 3.13 3.12
C VAL A 37 2.21 4.11 4.21
N GLY A 38 1.06 4.77 4.05
CA GLY A 38 0.64 5.79 4.99
C GLY A 38 -0.81 6.19 4.82
N ARG A 39 -1.29 6.86 5.87
CA ARG A 39 -2.62 7.48 5.89
C ARG A 39 -2.58 8.79 5.11
N GLN A 40 -3.72 9.17 4.55
CA GLN A 40 -3.88 10.49 3.95
C GLN A 40 -3.51 11.59 4.95
N LEU A 41 -2.87 12.64 4.47
CA LEU A 41 -2.58 13.80 5.30
C LEU A 41 -3.86 14.58 5.60
N THR A 42 -3.89 15.21 6.77
CA THR A 42 -4.89 16.20 7.16
C THR A 42 -4.22 17.56 7.37
N ASP A 43 -5.00 18.63 7.44
CA ASP A 43 -4.50 20.02 7.58
C ASP A 43 -3.79 20.35 8.91
N GLY A 44 -3.57 19.37 9.77
CA GLY A 44 -2.86 19.54 11.04
C GLY A 44 -3.68 20.18 12.17
N ASN A 45 -4.92 20.62 11.91
CA ASN A 45 -5.78 21.24 12.92
C ASN A 45 -6.95 20.32 13.30
N ASN A 46 -6.67 19.36 14.18
CA ASN A 46 -7.64 18.42 14.74
C ASN A 46 -8.21 17.37 13.77
N ASN A 47 -7.54 17.12 12.65
CA ASN A 47 -7.72 15.91 11.83
C ASN A 47 -9.08 15.81 11.10
N GLU A 48 -9.75 16.94 10.81
CA GLU A 48 -11.09 16.93 10.18
C GLU A 48 -11.09 17.41 8.72
N ASN A 49 -10.19 18.32 8.32
CA ASN A 49 -10.16 18.80 6.94
C ASN A 49 -9.22 17.94 6.09
N VAL A 50 -9.84 17.09 5.29
CA VAL A 50 -9.18 16.29 4.25
C VAL A 50 -9.28 17.04 2.93
N ASP A 51 -8.21 17.04 2.12
CA ASP A 51 -8.25 17.59 0.77
C ASP A 51 -9.36 16.90 -0.06
N PRO A 52 -10.31 17.65 -0.64
CA PRO A 52 -11.43 17.05 -1.39
C PRO A 52 -10.95 16.25 -2.61
N ARG A 53 -9.76 16.52 -3.13
CA ARG A 53 -9.14 15.79 -4.25
C ARG A 53 -8.71 14.38 -3.85
N SER A 54 -8.63 14.07 -2.55
CA SER A 54 -8.38 12.71 -2.07
C SER A 54 -9.54 11.76 -2.41
N GLN A 55 -10.74 12.25 -2.74
CA GLN A 55 -11.87 11.44 -3.23
C GLN A 55 -12.20 10.21 -2.36
N GLY A 56 -11.99 10.33 -1.04
CA GLY A 56 -12.22 9.28 -0.06
C GLY A 56 -11.13 8.20 0.00
N TRP A 57 -10.00 8.35 -0.69
CA TRP A 57 -8.83 7.50 -0.55
C TRP A 57 -8.06 7.88 0.72
N THR A 58 -8.08 7.01 1.72
CA THR A 58 -7.57 7.32 3.06
C THR A 58 -6.24 6.65 3.38
N VAL A 59 -5.85 5.62 2.62
CA VAL A 59 -4.54 4.97 2.73
C VAL A 59 -3.91 4.83 1.36
N VAL A 60 -2.64 5.21 1.25
CA VAL A 60 -1.80 5.05 0.07
C VAL A 60 -0.73 4.01 0.37
N ALA A 61 -0.50 3.11 -0.59
CA ALA A 61 0.60 2.17 -0.59
C ALA A 61 1.27 2.25 -1.97
N GLU A 62 2.56 2.57 -1.97
CA GLU A 62 3.43 2.59 -3.14
C GLU A 62 4.52 1.54 -2.92
N THR A 63 4.73 0.68 -3.91
CA THR A 63 5.78 -0.34 -3.87
C THR A 63 6.54 -0.28 -5.19
N ARG A 64 7.88 -0.20 -5.10
CA ARG A 64 8.77 -0.22 -6.27
C ARG A 64 9.49 -1.54 -6.38
N PHE A 65 9.67 -1.98 -7.61
CA PHE A 65 10.30 -3.26 -7.96
C PHE A 65 11.38 -3.01 -9.01
N ALA A 66 12.39 -3.88 -9.04
CA ALA A 66 13.45 -3.80 -10.04
C ALA A 66 12.99 -4.21 -11.45
N SER A 67 11.87 -4.94 -11.54
CA SER A 67 11.36 -5.46 -12.81
C SER A 67 9.86 -5.71 -12.79
N LEU A 68 9.27 -5.79 -13.99
CA LEU A 68 7.89 -6.26 -14.18
C LEU A 68 7.70 -7.69 -13.64
N ALA A 69 8.72 -8.55 -13.76
CA ALA A 69 8.67 -9.93 -13.25
C ALA A 69 8.58 -9.99 -11.71
N ASP A 70 9.26 -9.07 -11.03
CA ASP A 70 9.19 -8.95 -9.57
C ASP A 70 7.85 -8.40 -9.10
N MET A 71 7.30 -7.41 -9.81
CA MET A 71 5.94 -6.92 -9.56
C MET A 71 4.89 -8.03 -9.76
N ARG A 72 5.03 -8.84 -10.82
CA ARG A 72 4.13 -9.97 -11.08
C ARG A 72 4.21 -11.04 -9.99
N TYR A 73 5.43 -11.39 -9.57
CA TYR A 73 5.61 -12.30 -8.45
C TYR A 73 4.95 -11.77 -7.17
N TYR A 74 5.16 -10.48 -6.84
CA TYR A 74 4.48 -9.84 -5.72
C TYR A 74 2.97 -9.99 -5.80
N ASP A 75 2.37 -9.69 -6.95
CA ASP A 75 0.93 -9.65 -7.11
C ASP A 75 0.26 -11.03 -7.10
N GLU A 76 0.92 -12.01 -7.71
CA GLU A 76 0.31 -13.30 -8.08
C GLU A 76 0.81 -14.47 -7.23
N ALA A 77 2.02 -14.38 -6.65
CA ALA A 77 2.70 -15.53 -6.05
C ALA A 77 3.26 -15.30 -4.63
N ASP A 78 3.51 -14.06 -4.22
CA ASP A 78 4.04 -13.77 -2.89
C ASP A 78 3.01 -14.12 -1.81
N ALA A 79 3.33 -15.13 -0.99
CA ALA A 79 2.46 -15.61 0.07
C ALA A 79 2.22 -14.58 1.18
N ALA A 80 3.18 -13.70 1.46
CA ALA A 80 3.00 -12.62 2.43
C ALA A 80 2.06 -11.55 1.88
N HIS A 81 2.14 -11.23 0.58
CA HIS A 81 1.18 -10.33 -0.07
C HIS A 81 -0.23 -10.94 -0.13
N ALA A 82 -0.35 -12.24 -0.44
CA ALA A 82 -1.62 -12.94 -0.37
C ALA A 82 -2.24 -12.89 1.04
N ALA A 83 -1.43 -13.08 2.09
CA ALA A 83 -1.88 -12.97 3.47
C ALA A 83 -2.33 -11.54 3.81
N LEU A 84 -1.59 -10.51 3.38
CA LEU A 84 -1.98 -9.11 3.53
C LEU A 84 -3.36 -8.84 2.90
N ARG A 85 -3.58 -9.27 1.65
CA ARG A 85 -4.87 -9.08 0.95
C ARG A 85 -6.03 -9.69 1.73
N GLU A 86 -5.86 -10.91 2.24
CA GLU A 86 -6.89 -11.59 3.03
C GLU A 86 -7.19 -10.87 4.35
N LYS A 87 -6.16 -10.40 5.06
CA LYS A 87 -6.34 -9.63 6.30
C LYS A 87 -6.99 -8.27 6.05
N ALA A 88 -6.58 -7.57 5.00
CA ALA A 88 -7.18 -6.30 4.60
C ALA A 88 -8.68 -6.47 4.29
N LYS A 89 -9.04 -7.50 3.53
CA LYS A 89 -10.42 -7.82 3.17
C LYS A 89 -11.30 -8.13 4.39
N LYS A 90 -10.76 -8.82 5.40
CA LYS A 90 -11.52 -9.27 6.58
C LYS A 90 -11.52 -8.27 7.74
N GLY A 91 -10.49 -7.45 7.85
CA GLY A 91 -10.19 -6.73 9.09
C GLY A 91 -9.94 -5.23 8.96
N CYS A 92 -9.96 -4.64 7.76
CA CYS A 92 -9.64 -3.22 7.58
C CYS A 92 -10.82 -2.35 7.09
N GLY A 93 -12.06 -2.84 7.21
CA GLY A 93 -13.25 -1.99 7.00
C GLY A 93 -13.32 -1.29 5.63
N ILE A 94 -12.78 -1.90 4.57
CA ILE A 94 -12.74 -1.31 3.23
C ILE A 94 -14.17 -1.14 2.71
N VAL A 95 -14.53 0.08 2.30
CA VAL A 95 -15.86 0.42 1.79
C VAL A 95 -15.89 0.55 0.27
N GLY A 96 -17.06 0.35 -0.35
CA GLY A 96 -17.22 0.43 -1.81
C GLY A 96 -16.90 -0.87 -2.55
N GLY A 97 -16.74 -1.99 -1.85
CA GLY A 97 -16.48 -3.29 -2.44
C GLY A 97 -15.17 -3.29 -3.25
N PRO A 98 -15.14 -3.90 -4.46
CA PRO A 98 -13.96 -3.86 -5.32
C PRO A 98 -13.47 -2.44 -5.66
N ALA A 99 -14.38 -1.46 -5.73
CA ALA A 99 -14.04 -0.06 -5.98
C ALA A 99 -13.46 0.67 -4.76
N GLY A 100 -13.44 0.00 -3.59
CA GLY A 100 -12.77 0.45 -2.37
C GLY A 100 -11.25 0.29 -2.39
N VAL A 101 -10.73 -0.38 -3.41
CA VAL A 101 -9.30 -0.59 -3.62
C VAL A 101 -8.96 -0.14 -5.05
N LEU A 102 -7.97 0.74 -5.19
CA LEU A 102 -7.42 1.12 -6.48
C LEU A 102 -5.95 0.70 -6.56
N THR A 103 -5.67 -0.13 -7.55
CA THR A 103 -4.33 -0.61 -7.89
C THR A 103 -4.00 -0.17 -9.31
N VAL A 104 -2.84 0.45 -9.49
CA VAL A 104 -2.33 0.89 -10.78
C VAL A 104 -0.89 0.44 -10.89
N TYR A 105 -0.53 -0.18 -12.02
CA TYR A 105 0.84 -0.48 -12.36
C TYR A 105 1.31 0.52 -13.40
N PHE A 106 2.50 1.07 -13.21
CA PHE A 106 3.09 2.02 -14.14
C PHE A 106 4.60 1.89 -14.13
N GLU A 107 5.24 2.31 -15.21
CA GLU A 107 6.67 2.58 -15.27
C GLU A 107 6.86 4.09 -15.12
N ALA A 108 7.78 4.51 -14.26
CA ALA A 108 8.06 5.92 -14.07
C ALA A 108 8.68 6.50 -15.35
N GLY A 109 8.01 7.47 -15.98
CA GLY A 109 8.58 8.21 -17.12
C GLY A 109 9.61 9.26 -16.71
N VAL A 110 9.54 9.74 -15.47
CA VAL A 110 10.48 10.68 -14.84
C VAL A 110 10.59 10.31 -13.37
N GLU A 111 11.82 10.20 -12.86
CA GLU A 111 12.10 9.92 -11.45
C GLU A 111 13.13 10.92 -10.92
N VAL A 112 12.85 11.53 -9.76
CA VAL A 112 13.76 12.44 -9.05
C VAL A 112 13.82 12.00 -7.60
N GLY A 113 15.00 11.57 -7.15
CA GLY A 113 15.23 11.11 -5.78
C GLY A 113 16.34 10.05 -5.74
N ALA A 114 17.34 10.26 -4.88
CA ALA A 114 18.52 9.41 -4.75
C ALA A 114 18.18 8.02 -4.19
N GLU A 115 18.78 6.97 -4.76
CA GLU A 115 19.09 5.75 -4.01
C GLU A 115 19.79 6.19 -2.71
N LYS A 116 19.17 5.96 -1.56
CA LYS A 116 19.92 6.03 -0.30
C LYS A 116 20.75 4.75 -0.22
N GLU A 117 22.06 4.95 -0.17
CA GLU A 117 23.11 3.97 0.15
C GLU A 117 22.73 3.00 1.30
#